data_AF-A0A2V5ZUE0-F1
#
_entry.id   AF-A0A2V5ZUE0-F1
#
_cell.length_a   1.000
_cell.length_b   1.000
_cell.length_c   1.000
_cell.angle_alpha   90.00
_cell.angle_beta   90.00
_cell.angle_gamma   90.00
#
_symmetry.space_group_name_H-M   'P 1'
#
loop_
_entity.id
_entity.type
_entity.pdbx_description
1 polymer ?
#
loop_
_entity_poly.entity_id
_entity_poly.type
_entity_poly.pdbx_seq_one_letter_code
_entity_poly.pdbx_strand_id
1 'polypeptide(L)' 'KVVQGKFGQQVRHPFSGVALAYKHGVPGEVLHIIATHSHEGDKVERSIESIIFHHADFVDFDIAKFLGKRAAKK' A
#
# COMPACT_ATOMS: atom_id res chain seq x y z
N LYS A 1 -19.87 7.06 -6.73
CA LYS A 1 -18.53 7.13 -7.38
C LYS A 1 -17.50 7.37 -6.28
N VAL A 2 -16.52 6.49 -6.11
CA VAL A 2 -15.46 6.69 -5.11
C VAL A 2 -14.48 7.73 -5.67
N VAL A 3 -14.13 8.74 -4.86
CA VAL A 3 -13.22 9.83 -5.24
C VAL A 3 -12.20 10.06 -4.14
N GLN A 4 -10.98 10.43 -4.53
CA GLN A 4 -9.89 10.71 -3.59
C GLN A 4 -10.09 12.07 -2.90
N GLY A 5 -10.08 12.09 -1.57
CA GLY A 5 -10.20 13.32 -0.78
C GLY A 5 -8.96 14.22 -0.86
N LYS A 6 -9.10 15.49 -0.46
CA LYS A 6 -8.03 16.52 -0.52
C LYS A 6 -6.72 16.04 0.12
N PHE A 7 -6.80 15.43 1.30
CA PHE A 7 -5.63 14.89 2.00
C PHE A 7 -4.90 13.83 1.17
N GLY A 8 -5.63 12.89 0.59
CA GLY A 8 -5.03 11.83 -0.23
C GLY A 8 -4.38 12.35 -1.50
N GLN A 9 -4.83 13.49 -2.04
CA GLN A 9 -4.19 14.13 -3.20
C GLN A 9 -2.82 14.73 -2.84
N GLN A 10 -2.63 15.12 -1.57
CA GLN A 10 -1.38 15.71 -1.08
C GLN A 10 -0.42 14.65 -0.54
N VAL A 11 -0.95 13.61 0.11
CA VAL A 11 -0.17 12.60 0.83
C VAL A 11 -0.54 11.21 0.32
N ARG A 12 0.44 10.50 -0.24
CA ARG A 12 0.23 9.11 -0.69
C ARG A 12 -0.06 8.19 0.49
N HIS A 13 -0.80 7.12 0.21
CA HIS A 13 -1.24 6.17 1.23
C HIS A 13 -0.10 5.53 2.06
N PRO A 14 1.13 5.29 1.54
CA PRO A 14 2.20 4.73 2.38
C PRO A 14 2.57 5.68 3.52
N PHE A 15 2.73 6.98 3.24
CA PHE A 15 3.09 7.98 4.26
C PHE A 15 2.01 8.17 5.32
N SER A 16 0.74 8.23 4.89
CA SER A 16 -0.38 8.35 5.83
C SER A 16 -0.58 7.08 6.65
N GLY A 17 -0.32 5.90 6.08
CA GLY A 17 -0.28 4.63 6.79
C GLY A 17 0.82 4.59 7.85
N VAL A 18 2.03 5.04 7.51
CA VAL A 18 3.15 5.15 8.47
C VAL A 18 2.79 6.09 9.61
N ALA A 19 2.23 7.28 9.32
CA ALA A 19 1.85 8.25 10.35
C ALA A 19 0.81 7.67 11.33
N LEU A 20 -0.17 6.92 10.80
CA LEU A 20 -1.18 6.25 11.63
C LEU A 20 -0.53 5.15 12.49
N ALA A 21 0.25 4.26 11.90
CA ALA A 21 0.89 3.15 12.60
C ALA A 21 1.88 3.64 13.67
N TYR A 22 2.66 4.67 13.36
CA TYR A 22 3.58 5.31 14.29
C TYR A 22 2.86 5.86 15.53
N LYS A 23 1.69 6.51 15.35
CA LYS A 23 0.86 7.01 16.46
C LYS A 23 0.46 5.90 17.45
N HIS A 24 0.38 4.66 16.97
CA HIS A 24 0.00 3.50 17.77
C HIS A 24 1.20 2.66 18.25
N GLY A 25 2.43 3.18 18.11
CA GLY A 25 3.63 2.51 18.62
C GLY A 25 4.01 1.24 17.85
N VAL A 26 3.59 1.13 16.58
CA VAL A 26 3.97 0.00 15.73
C VAL A 26 5.49 -0.01 15.52
N PRO A 27 6.17 -1.18 15.62
CA PRO A 27 7.62 -1.28 15.46
C PRO A 27 8.15 -0.76 14.12
N GLY A 28 9.36 -0.20 14.13
CA GLY A 28 9.98 0.42 12.95
C GLY A 28 10.11 -0.52 11.74
N GLU A 29 10.35 -1.81 11.96
CA GLU A 29 10.38 -2.84 10.90
C GLU A 29 9.05 -2.94 10.14
N VAL A 30 7.92 -2.83 10.84
CA VAL A 30 6.59 -2.86 10.23
C VAL A 30 6.30 -1.51 9.56
N LEU A 31 6.73 -0.40 10.16
CA LEU A 31 6.65 0.92 9.53
C LEU A 31 7.41 0.95 8.20
N HIS A 32 8.57 0.27 8.11
CA HIS A 32 9.33 0.14 6.87
C HIS A 32 8.56 -0.59 5.78
N ILE A 33 7.88 -1.69 6.12
CA ILE A 33 7.00 -2.42 5.19
C ILE A 33 5.88 -1.48 4.70
N ILE A 34 5.21 -0.77 5.60
CA ILE A 34 4.15 0.18 5.23
C ILE A 34 4.70 1.29 4.33
N ALA A 35 5.90 1.82 4.62
CA ALA A 35 6.51 2.88 3.83
C ALA A 35 6.89 2.42 2.41
N THR A 36 7.30 1.15 2.25
CA THR A 36 8.00 0.68 1.04
C THR A 36 7.25 -0.38 0.24
N HIS A 37 6.03 -0.77 0.65
CA HIS A 37 5.21 -1.75 -0.08
C HIS A 37 4.77 -1.30 -1.49
N SER A 38 4.81 0.01 -1.80
CA SER A 38 4.43 0.56 -3.11
C SER A 38 5.65 1.19 -3.82
N HIS A 39 5.41 2.12 -4.75
CA HIS A 39 6.45 2.79 -5.55
C HIS A 39 7.51 3.53 -4.73
N GLU A 40 7.18 3.94 -3.50
CA GLU A 40 8.12 4.54 -2.55
C GLU A 40 9.32 3.62 -2.32
N GLY A 41 9.09 2.31 -2.28
CA GLY A 41 10.13 1.30 -2.13
C GLY A 41 11.05 1.14 -3.35
N ASP A 42 10.75 1.75 -4.50
CA ASP A 42 11.62 1.66 -5.68
C ASP A 42 12.86 2.57 -5.57
N LYS A 43 12.83 3.52 -4.64
CA LYS A 43 13.90 4.50 -4.40
C LYS A 43 14.71 4.22 -3.14
N VAL A 44 14.40 3.13 -2.43
CA VAL A 44 15.03 2.74 -1.17
C VAL A 44 15.19 1.23 -1.12
N GLU A 45 16.02 0.73 -0.22
CA GLU A 45 16.15 -0.72 -0.03
C GLU A 45 14.95 -1.27 0.76
N ARG A 46 14.29 -2.28 0.21
CA ARG A 46 13.22 -3.01 0.89
C ARG A 46 13.82 -4.08 1.81
N SER A 47 13.24 -4.28 3.00
CA SER A 47 13.54 -5.46 3.80
C SER A 47 12.99 -6.73 3.13
N ILE A 48 13.44 -7.91 3.57
CA ILE A 48 12.97 -9.20 3.05
C ILE A 48 11.45 -9.30 3.19
N GLU A 49 10.91 -8.94 4.36
CA GLU A 49 9.49 -8.92 4.66
C GLU A 49 8.75 -7.95 3.75
N SER A 50 9.33 -6.78 3.48
CA SER A 50 8.71 -5.81 2.58
C SER A 50 8.73 -6.25 1.11
N ILE A 51 9.74 -7.00 0.67
CA ILE A 51 9.78 -7.60 -0.68
C ILE A 51 8.62 -8.60 -0.80
N ILE A 52 8.48 -9.51 0.17
CA ILE A 52 7.40 -10.50 0.20
C ILE A 52 6.04 -9.79 0.21
N PHE A 53 5.87 -8.81 1.10
CA PHE A 53 4.61 -8.08 1.24
C PHE A 53 4.24 -7.32 -0.03
N HIS A 54 5.19 -6.64 -0.67
CA HIS A 54 4.98 -5.95 -1.94
C HIS A 54 4.42 -6.90 -3.01
N HIS A 55 5.02 -8.07 -3.19
CA HIS A 55 4.53 -9.02 -4.17
C HIS A 55 3.16 -9.60 -3.82
N ALA A 56 2.90 -9.89 -2.53
CA ALA A 56 1.59 -10.35 -2.08
C ALA A 56 0.48 -9.31 -2.33
N ASP A 57 0.75 -8.04 -2.04
CA ASP A 57 -0.18 -6.92 -2.27
C ASP A 57 -0.55 -6.79 -3.76
N PHE A 58 0.44 -6.82 -4.66
CA PHE A 58 0.18 -6.73 -6.10
C PHE A 58 -0.59 -7.95 -6.65
N VAL A 59 -0.32 -9.15 -6.14
CA VAL A 59 -1.08 -10.35 -6.51
C VAL A 59 -2.55 -10.19 -6.11
N ASP A 60 -2.84 -9.79 -4.88
CA ASP A 60 -4.22 -9.56 -4.42
C ASP A 60 -4.91 -8.44 -5.21
N PHE A 61 -4.19 -7.34 -5.45
CA PHE A 61 -4.69 -6.22 -6.25
C PHE A 61 -5.10 -6.65 -7.67
N ASP A 62 -4.28 -7.45 -8.35
CA ASP A 62 -4.58 -7.92 -9.71
C ASP A 62 -5.78 -8.88 -9.73
N ILE A 63 -5.92 -9.74 -8.71
CA ILE A 63 -7.10 -10.60 -8.53
C ILE A 63 -8.35 -9.73 -8.36
N ALA A 64 -8.32 -8.74 -7.46
CA ALA A 64 -9.44 -7.84 -7.23
C ALA A 64 -9.84 -7.08 -8.50
N LYS A 65 -8.85 -6.60 -9.27
CA LYS A 65 -9.06 -5.94 -10.57
C LYS A 65 -9.71 -6.86 -11.58
N PHE A 66 -9.26 -8.12 -11.68
CA PHE A 66 -9.83 -9.11 -12.58
C PHE A 66 -11.29 -9.42 -12.24
N LEU A 67 -11.59 -9.67 -10.96
CA LEU A 67 -12.94 -9.93 -10.49
C LEU A 67 -13.87 -8.73 -10.70
N GLY A 68 -13.41 -7.51 -10.43
CA GLY A 68 -14.18 -6.29 -10.69
C GLY A 68 -14.56 -6.10 -12.16
N LYS A 69 -13.62 -6.38 -13.08
CA LYS A 69 -13.91 -6.36 -14.53
C LYS A 69 -14.93 -7.41 -14.94
N ARG A 70 -14.91 -8.61 -14.34
CA ARG A 70 -15.90 -9.67 -14.62
C ARG A 70 -17.29 -9.27 -14.12
N ALA A 71 -17.40 -8.66 -12.94
CA ALA A 71 -18.66 -8.21 -12.39
C ALA A 71 -19.31 -7.11 -13.25
N ALA A 72 -18.52 -6.17 -13.77
CA ALA A 72 -19.02 -5.08 -14.62
C ALA A 72 -19.45 -5.49 -16.03
N LYS A 73 -19.10 -6.71 -16.48
CA LYS A 73 -19.51 -7.28 -17.78
C LYS A 73 -20.79 -8.10 -17.71
N LYS A 74 -21.26 -8.42 -16.51
CA LYS A 74 -22.57 -9.01 -16.24
C LYS A 74 -23.60 -7.90 -16.08
#